data_AF-A0A6L2N4R7-F1
#
_entry.id   AF-A0A6L2N4R7-F1
#
_cell.length_a   1.000
_cell.length_b   1.000
_cell.length_c   1.000
_cell.angle_alpha   90.00
_cell.angle_beta   90.00
_cell.angle_gamma   90.00
#
_symmetry.space_group_name_H-M   'P 1'
#
loop_
_entity.id
_entity.type
_entity.pdbx_description
1 polymer ?
#
loop_
_entity_poly.entity_id
_entity_poly.type
_entity_poly.pdbx_seq_one_letter_code
_entity_poly.pdbx_strand_id
1 'polypeptide(L)'
;MLKTNFQNYPKGTFFTEVLGDFLGKGIFNVDGELWSTQRKLASHEFSMKSLREFVVNVLEEEITTRLIPLLDIFSKNNEVLDMQDVLRRLAFDTICKISLAAKWVWKVKKLLNVESERKLKEAVGVIHFAVNDIIRKRRENMDGSESQRDLLS
;
A
#
# COMPACT_ATOMS: atom_id res chain seq x y z
N MET A 1 -24.92 18.94 1.24
CA MET A 1 -24.09 20.06 0.74
C MET A 1 -22.69 19.63 0.33
N LEU A 2 -21.84 19.08 1.22
CA LEU A 2 -20.45 18.70 0.85
C LEU A 2 -20.34 17.58 -0.20
N LYS A 3 -21.29 16.63 -0.24
CA LYS A 3 -21.27 15.51 -1.18
C LYS A 3 -21.60 15.93 -2.63
N THR A 4 -22.38 17.00 -2.81
CA THR A 4 -22.88 17.46 -4.12
C THR A 4 -22.19 18.72 -4.63
N ASN A 5 -21.62 19.54 -3.74
CA ASN A 5 -20.94 20.81 -4.09
C ASN A 5 -19.43 20.76 -3.76
N PHE A 6 -18.78 19.60 -3.96
CA PHE A 6 -17.40 19.38 -3.54
C PHE A 6 -16.40 20.35 -4.21
N GLN A 7 -16.67 20.77 -5.45
CA GLN A 7 -15.84 21.73 -6.18
C GLN A 7 -15.80 23.12 -5.53
N ASN A 8 -16.78 23.48 -4.71
CA ASN A 8 -16.82 24.77 -4.02
C ASN A 8 -16.04 24.78 -2.70
N TYR A 9 -15.51 23.63 -2.26
CA TYR A 9 -14.77 23.49 -1.01
C TYR A 9 -13.41 22.80 -1.26
N PRO A 10 -12.50 23.45 -2.03
CA PRO A 10 -11.13 22.94 -2.16
C PRO A 10 -10.46 22.94 -0.78
N LYS A 11 -9.60 21.95 -0.52
CA LYS A 11 -8.86 21.89 0.75
C LYS A 11 -7.89 23.06 0.91
N GLY A 12 -7.53 23.69 -0.21
CA GLY A 12 -6.68 24.88 -0.24
C GLY A 12 -5.19 24.51 -0.22
N THR A 13 -4.38 25.47 -0.66
CA THR A 13 -2.93 25.30 -0.86
C THR A 13 -2.17 24.99 0.43
N PHE A 14 -2.69 25.41 1.58
CA PHE A 14 -2.09 25.14 2.89
C PHE A 14 -1.92 23.64 3.18
N PHE A 15 -2.92 22.81 2.87
CA PHE A 15 -2.79 21.36 3.03
C PHE A 15 -1.74 20.76 2.08
N THR A 16 -1.58 21.37 0.91
CA THR A 16 -0.58 20.98 -0.10
C THR A 16 0.82 21.38 0.27
N GLU A 17 1.01 22.51 0.94
CA GLU A 17 2.32 22.95 1.41
C GLU A 17 2.75 22.19 2.67
N VAL A 18 1.84 21.99 3.63
CA VAL A 18 2.19 21.35 4.90
C VAL A 18 2.33 19.83 4.79
N LEU A 19 1.45 19.19 4.00
CA LEU A 19 1.44 17.73 3.86
C LEU A 19 1.96 17.26 2.50
N GLY A 20 2.36 18.16 1.60
CA GLY A 20 2.87 17.81 0.28
C GLY A 20 4.13 16.97 0.34
N ASP A 21 5.08 17.33 1.19
CA ASP A 21 6.35 16.61 1.32
C ASP A 21 6.19 15.27 2.05
N PHE A 22 5.22 15.18 2.97
CA PHE A 22 4.99 13.97 3.77
C PHE A 22 4.04 12.96 3.11
N LEU A 23 2.95 13.42 2.48
CA LEU A 23 1.88 12.59 1.90
C LEU A 23 1.81 12.67 0.36
N GLY A 24 2.63 13.51 -0.27
CA GLY A 24 2.68 13.68 -1.72
C GLY A 24 1.40 14.27 -2.31
N LYS A 25 1.14 13.97 -3.59
CA LYS A 25 -0.12 14.28 -4.29
C LYS A 25 -1.18 13.19 -4.09
N GLY A 26 -1.28 12.66 -2.88
CA GLY A 26 -2.23 11.59 -2.53
C GLY A 26 -3.62 12.10 -2.15
N ILE A 27 -4.49 11.19 -1.73
CA ILE A 27 -5.91 11.43 -1.35
C ILE A 27 -6.08 12.58 -0.34
N PHE A 28 -5.10 12.84 0.50
CA PHE A 28 -5.16 13.94 1.47
C PHE A 28 -4.94 15.30 0.82
N ASN A 29 -4.21 15.35 -0.30
CA ASN A 29 -3.71 16.58 -0.90
C ASN A 29 -4.38 16.95 -2.24
N VAL A 30 -4.90 15.98 -3.00
CA VAL A 30 -5.65 16.28 -4.23
C VAL A 30 -7.09 16.69 -3.93
N ASP A 31 -7.65 17.49 -4.84
CA ASP A 31 -9.04 17.95 -4.84
C ASP A 31 -9.80 17.45 -6.09
N GLY A 32 -11.11 17.68 -6.12
CA GLY A 32 -11.96 17.42 -7.30
C GLY A 32 -12.15 15.94 -7.66
N GLU A 33 -12.18 15.64 -8.96
CA GLU A 33 -12.45 14.29 -9.47
C GLU A 33 -11.34 13.28 -9.12
N LEU A 34 -10.09 13.75 -9.08
CA LEU A 34 -8.94 12.94 -8.67
C LEU A 34 -9.07 12.49 -7.21
N TRP A 35 -9.50 13.38 -6.32
CA TRP A 35 -9.82 13.02 -4.94
C TRP A 35 -10.95 12.00 -4.86
N SER A 36 -12.03 12.23 -5.61
CA SER A 36 -13.19 11.32 -5.63
C SER A 36 -12.78 9.91 -6.07
N THR A 37 -11.99 9.82 -7.14
CA THR A 37 -11.47 8.56 -7.68
C THR A 37 -10.55 7.86 -6.69
N GLN A 38 -9.58 8.58 -6.12
CA GLN A 38 -8.65 8.03 -5.13
C GLN A 38 -9.38 7.62 -3.84
N ARG A 39 -10.39 8.38 -3.39
CA ARG A 39 -11.19 8.04 -2.22
C ARG A 39 -12.11 6.84 -2.48
N LYS A 40 -12.65 6.69 -3.69
CA LYS A 40 -13.44 5.51 -4.06
C LYS A 40 -12.58 4.24 -4.04
N LEU A 41 -11.38 4.31 -4.61
CA LEU A 41 -10.38 3.25 -4.52
C LEU A 41 -10.00 2.96 -3.06
N ALA A 42 -9.56 3.97 -2.30
CA ALA A 42 -9.17 3.80 -0.90
C ALA A 42 -10.31 3.24 -0.03
N SER A 43 -11.56 3.70 -0.22
CA SER A 43 -12.70 3.20 0.56
C SER A 43 -13.00 1.73 0.28
N HIS A 44 -12.81 1.28 -0.97
CA HIS A 44 -12.91 -0.13 -1.32
C HIS A 44 -11.82 -0.95 -0.62
N GLU A 45 -10.58 -0.43 -0.61
CA GLU A 45 -9.46 -1.08 0.09
C GLU A 45 -9.70 -1.19 1.60
N PHE A 46 -10.19 -0.11 2.23
CA PHE A 46 -10.52 -0.10 3.66
C PHE A 46 -11.72 -0.98 4.01
N SER A 47 -12.57 -1.30 3.03
CA SER A 47 -13.74 -2.17 3.19
C SER A 47 -13.44 -3.64 2.91
N MET A 48 -12.21 -4.00 2.54
CA MET A 48 -11.86 -5.41 2.31
C MET A 48 -11.96 -6.23 3.60
N LYS A 49 -12.59 -7.40 3.49
CA LYS A 49 -12.75 -8.35 4.60
C LYS A 49 -11.41 -8.71 5.25
N SER A 50 -10.37 -8.90 4.44
CA SER A 50 -9.01 -9.22 4.91
C SER A 50 -8.36 -8.09 5.73
N LEU A 51 -8.66 -6.83 5.43
CA LEU A 51 -8.20 -5.71 6.26
C LEU A 51 -8.93 -5.70 7.58
N ARG A 52 -10.25 -5.85 7.53
CA ARG A 52 -11.08 -5.85 8.74
C ARG A 52 -10.66 -6.97 9.70
N GLU A 53 -10.42 -8.17 9.18
CA GLU A 53 -9.89 -9.29 9.96
C GLU A 53 -8.49 -8.98 10.52
N PHE A 54 -7.60 -8.40 9.73
CA PHE A 54 -6.27 -8.02 10.20
C PHE A 54 -6.32 -6.98 11.33
N VAL A 55 -7.13 -5.93 11.18
CA VAL A 55 -7.32 -4.89 12.20
C VAL A 55 -7.89 -5.49 13.49
N VAL A 56 -8.88 -6.38 13.39
CA VAL A 56 -9.45 -7.07 14.55
C VAL A 56 -8.40 -7.92 15.25
N ASN A 57 -7.59 -8.69 14.52
CA ASN A 57 -6.53 -9.51 15.11
C ASN A 57 -5.49 -8.66 15.87
N VAL A 58 -5.05 -7.55 15.28
CA VAL A 58 -4.12 -6.62 15.96
C VAL A 58 -4.75 -6.03 17.21
N LEU A 59 -6.03 -5.65 17.14
CA LEU A 59 -6.75 -5.09 18.28
C LEU A 59 -6.94 -6.12 19.41
N GLU A 60 -7.31 -7.36 19.07
CA GLU A 60 -7.44 -8.46 20.03
C GLU A 60 -6.11 -8.76 20.72
N GLU A 61 -5.00 -8.76 19.97
CA GLU A 61 -3.65 -8.90 20.50
C GLU A 61 -3.33 -7.78 21.50
N GLU A 62 -3.54 -6.51 21.12
CA GLU A 62 -3.28 -5.36 21.99
C GLU A 62 -4.14 -5.36 23.26
N ILE A 63 -5.42 -5.69 23.13
CA ILE A 63 -6.32 -5.74 24.27
C ILE A 63 -5.90 -6.84 25.25
N THR A 64 -5.60 -8.03 24.73
CA THR A 64 -5.27 -9.20 25.56
C THR A 64 -3.90 -9.06 26.22
N THR A 65 -2.91 -8.53 25.50
CA THR A 65 -1.54 -8.45 25.99
C THR A 65 -1.26 -7.22 26.86
N ARG A 66 -2.02 -6.13 26.70
CA ARG A 66 -1.72 -4.86 27.36
C ARG A 66 -2.90 -4.28 28.11
N LEU A 67 -4.06 -4.10 27.47
CA LEU A 67 -5.18 -3.42 28.11
C LEU A 67 -5.74 -4.21 29.30
N ILE A 68 -6.02 -5.50 29.12
CA ILE A 68 -6.57 -6.36 30.17
C ILE A 68 -5.61 -6.46 31.38
N PRO A 69 -4.31 -6.77 31.19
CA PRO A 69 -3.36 -6.79 32.31
C PRO A 69 -3.24 -5.44 33.03
N LEU A 70 -3.25 -4.33 32.29
CA LEU A 70 -3.21 -3.00 32.89
C LEU A 70 -4.45 -2.76 33.76
N LEU A 71 -5.65 -3.05 33.25
CA LEU A 71 -6.88 -2.90 34.03
C LEU A 71 -6.88 -3.79 35.28
N ASP A 72 -6.38 -5.03 35.18
CA ASP A 72 -6.29 -5.97 36.31
C ASP A 72 -5.34 -5.46 37.41
N ILE A 73 -4.19 -4.89 37.05
CA ILE A 73 -3.23 -4.31 38.01
C ILE A 73 -3.87 -3.15 38.78
N PHE A 74 -4.48 -2.20 38.06
CA PHE A 74 -5.09 -1.03 38.68
C PHE A 74 -6.32 -1.41 39.52
N SER A 75 -7.08 -2.41 39.09
CA SER A 75 -8.20 -2.97 39.87
C SER A 75 -7.72 -3.61 41.18
N LYS A 76 -6.58 -4.32 41.18
CA LYS A 76 -6.02 -4.97 42.38
C LYS A 76 -5.44 -3.95 43.36
N ASN A 77 -4.81 -2.90 42.85
CA ASN A 77 -4.21 -1.84 43.66
C ASN A 77 -5.23 -0.77 44.11
N ASN A 78 -6.47 -0.85 43.59
CA ASN A 78 -7.56 0.09 43.86
C ASN A 78 -7.18 1.54 43.49
N GLU A 79 -6.45 1.69 42.38
CA GLU A 79 -5.95 2.96 41.87
C GLU A 79 -6.89 3.56 40.81
N VAL A 80 -6.87 4.89 40.70
CA VAL A 80 -7.64 5.60 39.68
C VAL A 80 -6.89 5.55 38.35
N LEU A 81 -7.57 5.12 37.31
CA LEU A 81 -7.04 5.04 35.95
C LEU A 81 -7.65 6.12 35.06
N ASP A 82 -6.80 6.88 34.36
CA ASP A 82 -7.26 7.80 33.33
C ASP A 82 -7.52 7.04 32.01
N MET A 83 -8.81 6.82 31.73
CA MET A 83 -9.24 6.15 30.49
C MET A 83 -8.91 6.96 29.23
N GLN A 84 -8.77 8.28 29.31
CA GLN A 84 -8.42 9.09 28.15
C GLN A 84 -6.99 8.78 27.68
N ASP A 85 -6.03 8.74 28.61
CA ASP A 85 -4.64 8.40 28.30
C ASP A 85 -4.51 6.96 27.80
N VAL A 86 -5.19 6.02 28.47
CA VAL A 86 -5.16 4.59 28.09
C VAL A 86 -5.72 4.37 26.68
N LEU A 87 -6.89 4.91 26.37
CA LEU A 87 -7.51 4.75 25.05
C LEU A 87 -6.71 5.47 23.96
N ARG A 88 -6.09 6.61 24.29
CA ARG A 88 -5.23 7.33 23.34
C ARG A 88 -3.99 6.52 22.98
N ARG A 89 -3.33 5.89 23.97
CA ARG A 89 -2.17 5.02 23.75
C ARG A 89 -2.58 3.77 22.95
N LEU A 90 -3.68 3.12 23.33
CA LEU A 90 -4.20 1.95 22.60
C LEU A 90 -4.48 2.27 21.12
N ALA A 91 -5.15 3.40 20.85
CA ALA A 91 -5.44 3.82 19.49
C ALA A 91 -4.16 4.10 18.69
N PHE A 92 -3.19 4.79 19.30
CA PHE A 92 -1.90 5.08 18.67
C PHE A 92 -1.15 3.78 18.33
N ASP A 93 -1.01 2.88 19.29
CA ASP A 93 -0.27 1.63 19.12
C ASP A 93 -0.93 0.73 18.06
N THR A 94 -2.26 0.65 18.06
CA THR A 94 -3.03 -0.09 17.05
C THR A 94 -2.79 0.50 15.65
N ILE A 95 -2.89 1.83 15.49
CA ILE A 95 -2.66 2.51 14.20
C ILE A 95 -1.22 2.31 13.73
N CYS A 96 -0.24 2.43 14.61
CA CYS A 96 1.16 2.22 14.29
C CYS A 96 1.42 0.78 13.85
N LYS A 97 0.89 -0.23 14.56
CA LYS A 97 1.02 -1.64 14.15
C LYS A 97 0.41 -1.92 12.79
N ILE A 98 -0.81 -1.41 12.54
CA ILE A 98 -1.49 -1.60 11.24
C ILE A 98 -0.72 -0.90 10.11
N SER A 99 -0.27 0.33 10.35
CA SER A 99 0.36 1.18 9.32
C SER A 99 1.80 0.76 9.02
N LEU A 100 2.54 0.28 10.02
CA LEU A 100 3.94 -0.15 9.90
C LEU A 100 4.09 -1.64 9.58
N ALA A 101 3.00 -2.42 9.58
CA ALA A 101 3.03 -3.80 9.11
C ALA A 101 3.41 -3.83 7.62
N ALA A 102 4.71 -3.93 7.35
CA ALA A 102 5.32 -3.84 6.02
C ALA A 102 4.72 -4.84 5.01
N LYS A 103 4.23 -5.98 5.51
CA LYS A 103 3.52 -7.00 4.73
C LYS A 103 2.20 -6.49 4.16
N TRP A 104 1.52 -5.63 4.89
CA TRP A 104 0.25 -5.00 4.49
C TRP A 104 0.49 -3.81 3.55
N VAL A 105 1.48 -2.96 3.84
CA VAL A 105 1.91 -1.88 2.94
C VAL A 105 2.29 -2.44 1.57
N TRP A 106 3.05 -3.53 1.52
CA TRP A 106 3.43 -4.18 0.27
C TRP A 106 2.22 -4.81 -0.46
N LYS A 107 1.29 -5.42 0.28
CA LYS A 107 0.09 -6.04 -0.30
C LYS A 107 -0.88 -5.01 -0.88
N VAL A 108 -1.06 -3.88 -0.19
CA VAL A 108 -1.81 -2.72 -0.68
C VAL A 108 -1.11 -2.09 -1.88
N LYS A 109 0.21 -1.89 -1.82
CA LYS A 109 1.00 -1.33 -2.93
C LYS A 109 0.92 -2.19 -4.20
N LYS A 110 0.89 -3.51 -4.04
CA LYS A 110 0.72 -4.50 -5.12
C LYS A 110 -0.70 -4.57 -5.69
N LEU A 111 -1.74 -4.41 -4.85
CA LEU A 111 -3.14 -4.41 -5.26
C LEU A 111 -3.57 -3.08 -5.90
N LEU A 112 -3.02 -1.96 -5.44
CA LEU A 112 -3.28 -0.61 -5.98
C LEU A 112 -2.60 -0.34 -7.33
N ASN A 113 -1.89 -1.32 -7.91
CA ASN A 113 -1.17 -1.20 -9.19
C ASN A 113 -0.34 0.09 -9.27
N VAL A 114 0.31 0.45 -8.15
CA VAL A 114 1.04 1.71 -8.02
C VAL A 114 2.18 1.73 -9.04
N GLU A 115 2.01 2.64 -9.99
CA GLU A 115 2.69 2.88 -11.28
C GLU A 115 4.18 2.49 -11.39
N SER A 116 4.95 2.51 -10.30
CA SER A 116 6.33 1.99 -10.27
C SER A 116 6.44 0.51 -10.69
N GLU A 117 5.45 -0.32 -10.36
CA GLU A 117 5.47 -1.75 -10.73
C GLU A 117 5.04 -2.00 -12.18
N ARG A 118 4.18 -1.14 -12.76
CA ARG A 118 3.83 -1.23 -14.20
C ARG A 118 5.01 -0.85 -15.07
N LYS A 119 5.68 0.27 -14.79
CA LYS A 119 6.87 0.71 -15.53
C LYS A 119 7.99 -0.33 -15.43
N LEU A 120 8.16 -0.94 -14.24
CA LEU A 120 9.12 -2.03 -14.05
C LEU A 120 8.73 -3.31 -14.82
N LYS A 121 7.46 -3.71 -14.80
CA LYS A 121 6.97 -4.88 -15.56
C LYS A 121 7.07 -4.68 -17.08
N GLU A 122 6.78 -3.48 -17.58
CA GLU A 122 6.96 -3.15 -18.99
C GLU A 122 8.45 -3.17 -19.37
N ALA A 123 9.32 -2.55 -18.57
CA ALA A 123 10.76 -2.59 -18.81
C ALA A 123 11.31 -4.02 -18.81
N VAL A 124 10.89 -4.85 -17.85
CA VAL A 124 11.25 -6.27 -17.79
C VAL A 124 10.72 -7.04 -19.00
N GLY A 125 9.50 -6.74 -19.45
CA GLY A 125 8.91 -7.34 -20.65
C GLY A 125 9.69 -7.01 -21.93
N VAL A 126 10.13 -5.76 -22.09
CA VAL A 126 10.96 -5.31 -23.22
C VAL A 126 12.32 -6.02 -23.21
N ILE A 127 12.95 -6.15 -22.05
CA ILE A 127 14.23 -6.87 -21.90
C ILE A 127 14.05 -8.34 -22.27
N HIS A 128 13.02 -9.01 -21.74
CA HIS A 128 12.76 -10.41 -22.06
C HIS A 128 12.52 -10.64 -23.55
N PHE A 129 11.77 -9.75 -24.21
CA PHE A 129 11.54 -9.80 -25.64
C PHE A 129 12.84 -9.64 -26.44
N ALA A 130 13.65 -8.63 -26.09
CA ALA A 130 14.94 -8.39 -26.75
C ALA A 130 15.91 -9.57 -26.58
N VAL A 131 16.00 -10.14 -25.38
CA VAL A 131 16.83 -11.32 -25.10
C VAL A 131 16.38 -12.52 -25.94
N ASN A 132 15.07 -12.78 -26.01
CA ASN A 132 14.56 -13.89 -26.83
C ASN A 132 14.83 -13.67 -28.33
N ASP A 133 14.72 -12.43 -28.83
CA ASP A 133 15.04 -12.14 -30.24
C ASP A 133 16.52 -12.34 -30.55
N ILE A 134 17.42 -11.96 -29.63
CA ILE A 134 18.87 -12.18 -29.75
C ILE A 134 19.20 -13.67 -29.74
N ILE A 135 18.63 -14.44 -28.80
CA ILE A 135 18.84 -15.90 -28.72
C ILE A 135 18.36 -16.59 -29.99
N ARG A 136 17.19 -16.20 -30.51
CA ARG A 136 16.62 -16.75 -31.75
C ARG A 136 17.52 -16.47 -32.95
N LYS A 137 17.95 -15.22 -33.15
CA LYS A 137 18.87 -14.85 -34.23
C LYS A 137 20.22 -15.58 -34.13
N ARG A 138 20.74 -15.78 -32.92
CA ARG A 138 21.99 -16.54 -32.70
C ARG A 138 21.82 -18.01 -33.09
N ARG A 139 20.65 -18.60 -32.84
CA ARG A 139 20.34 -19.98 -33.19
C ARG A 139 20.17 -20.17 -34.70
N GLU A 140 19.44 -19.28 -35.36
CA GLU A 140 19.25 -19.28 -36.82
C GLU A 140 20.59 -19.12 -37.57
N ASN A 141 21.49 -18.25 -37.08
CA ASN A 141 22.82 -18.09 -37.67
C ASN A 141 23.76 -19.29 -37.43
N MET A 142 23.59 -20.05 -36.34
CA MET A 142 24.35 -21.28 -36.11
C MET A 142 23.87 -22.41 -37.04
N ASP A 143 22.55 -22.64 -37.13
CA ASP A 143 21.97 -23.64 -38.03
C ASP A 143 22.28 -23.33 -39.50
N GLY A 144 22.23 -22.05 -39.91
CA GLY A 144 22.61 -21.62 -41.26
C GLY A 144 24.09 -21.82 -41.59
N SER A 145 24.98 -21.66 -40.60
CA SER A 145 26.43 -21.89 -40.76
C SER A 145 26.82 -23.37 -40.77
N GLU A 146 26.00 -24.23 -40.19
CA GLU A 146 26.20 -25.68 -40.13
C GLU A 146 25.69 -26.33 -41.43
N SER A 147 24.51 -25.90 -41.91
CA SER A 147 23.99 -26.34 -43.21
C SER A 147 24.89 -25.95 -44.39
N GLN A 148 25.59 -24.81 -44.33
CA GLN A 148 26.54 -24.40 -45.37
C GLN A 148 27.89 -25.16 -45.30
N ARG A 149 28.24 -25.76 -44.15
CA ARG A 149 29.44 -26.58 -43.99
C ARG A 149 29.21 -28.04 -44.43
N ASP A 150 28.02 -28.59 -44.20
CA ASP A 150 27.64 -29.94 -44.62
C ASP A 150 27.44 -30.08 -46.15
N LEU A 151 27.16 -28.98 -46.86
CA LEU A 151 27.05 -28.97 -48.33
C LEU A 151 28.40 -28.90 -49.06
N LEU A 152 29.51 -28.75 -48.33
CA LEU A 152 30.87 -28.60 -48.87
C LEU A 152 31.83 -29.74 -48.45
N SER A 153 31.32 -30.79 -47.80
CA SER A 153 32.03 -32.07 -47.55
C SER A 153 31.41 -33.19 -48.38
#